data_AF-Q0W8E8-F1
#
_entry.id   AF-Q0W8E8-F1
#
_cell.length_a   1.000
_cell.length_b   1.000
_cell.length_c   1.000
_cell.angle_alpha   90.00
_cell.angle_beta   90.00
_cell.angle_gamma   90.00
#
_symmetry.space_group_name_H-M   'P 1'
#
loop_
_entity.id
_entity.type
_entity.pdbx_description
1 polymer ?
#
loop_
_entity_poly.entity_id
_entity_poly.type
_entity_poly.pdbx_seq_one_letter_code
_entity_poly.pdbx_strand_id
1 'polypeptide(L)'
;MVGFDSLILIGIVALLLFGPDKLPQYLRELGKIYAEIKKAQREFERELNQQQNALVSKPVRRPPSDKVLDIARKMGIQTENKTEDQLLSEIAAAVNSRETAEAVQTHEAAEAVHSLETAATATPQHALPAENSVCPQGDKKDI
;
A
#
# COMPACT_ATOMS: atom_id res chain seq x y z
N MET A 1 -6.75 -17.68 -14.61
CA MET A 1 -7.51 -16.44 -14.89
C MET A 1 -8.94 -16.67 -14.46
N VAL A 2 -9.50 -15.82 -13.60
CA VAL A 2 -10.93 -15.87 -13.28
C VAL A 2 -11.67 -15.25 -14.47
N GLY A 3 -12.47 -16.08 -15.15
CA GLY A 3 -13.22 -15.66 -16.34
C GLY A 3 -14.64 -15.22 -16.02
N PHE A 4 -15.30 -14.61 -16.99
CA PHE A 4 -16.72 -14.25 -16.90
C PHE A 4 -17.61 -15.45 -16.55
N ASP A 5 -17.29 -16.63 -17.09
CA ASP A 5 -17.99 -17.89 -16.79
C ASP A 5 -18.00 -18.22 -15.29
N SER A 6 -16.88 -17.98 -14.60
CA SER A 6 -16.78 -18.20 -13.15
C SER A 6 -17.65 -17.23 -12.35
N LEU A 7 -17.74 -15.97 -12.78
CA LEU A 7 -18.62 -14.97 -12.14
C LEU A 7 -20.10 -15.32 -12.34
N ILE A 8 -20.48 -15.79 -13.53
CA ILE A 8 -21.84 -16.29 -13.79
C ILE A 8 -22.18 -17.46 -12.89
N LEU A 9 -21.28 -18.45 -12.75
CA LEU A 9 -21.53 -19.63 -11.91
C LEU A 9 -21.77 -19.25 -10.44
N ILE A 10 -20.94 -18.36 -9.88
CA ILE A 10 -21.12 -17.85 -8.52
C ILE A 10 -22.42 -17.05 -8.40
N GLY A 11 -22.76 -16.25 -9.43
CA GLY A 11 -24.03 -15.53 -9.52
C GLY A 11 -25.23 -16.47 -9.44
N ILE A 12 -25.25 -17.55 -10.22
CA ILE A 12 -26.34 -18.55 -10.21
C ILE A 12 -26.46 -19.21 -8.83
N VAL A 13 -25.35 -19.60 -8.21
CA VAL A 13 -25.35 -20.20 -6.86
C VAL A 13 -25.91 -19.22 -5.83
N ALA A 14 -25.50 -17.94 -5.88
CA ALA A 14 -26.04 -16.90 -5.01
C ALA A 14 -27.53 -16.63 -5.26
N LEU A 15 -27.98 -16.65 -6.53
CA LEU A 15 -29.39 -16.52 -6.90
C LEU A 15 -30.23 -17.69 -6.39
N LEU A 16 -29.71 -18.91 -6.36
CA LEU A 16 -30.42 -20.06 -5.79
C LEU A 16 -30.51 -19.98 -4.27
N LEU A 17 -29.46 -19.51 -3.59
CA LEU A 17 -29.42 -19.37 -2.13
C LEU A 17 -30.35 -18.26 -1.63
N PHE A 18 -30.29 -17.09 -2.26
CA PHE A 18 -30.98 -15.88 -1.81
C PHE A 18 -32.23 -15.56 -2.63
N GLY A 19 -32.31 -16.01 -3.88
CA GLY A 19 -33.37 -15.67 -4.83
C GLY A 19 -33.00 -14.51 -5.77
N PRO A 20 -33.54 -14.50 -7.00
CA PRO A 20 -33.30 -13.43 -7.99
C PRO A 20 -33.85 -12.06 -7.56
N ASP A 21 -34.85 -12.04 -6.69
CA ASP A 21 -35.45 -10.79 -6.19
C ASP A 21 -34.70 -10.21 -4.99
N LYS A 22 -34.03 -11.04 -4.19
CA LYS A 22 -33.39 -10.61 -2.94
C LYS A 22 -32.00 -10.04 -3.16
N LEU A 23 -31.21 -10.63 -4.05
CA LEU A 23 -29.88 -10.13 -4.40
C LEU A 23 -29.91 -8.65 -4.85
N PRO A 24 -30.75 -8.22 -5.81
CA PRO A 24 -30.86 -6.81 -6.18
C PRO A 24 -31.44 -5.93 -5.07
N GLN A 25 -32.31 -6.48 -4.22
CA GLN A 25 -32.86 -5.77 -3.06
C GLN A 25 -31.74 -5.40 -2.06
N TYR A 26 -30.91 -6.38 -1.65
CA TYR A 26 -29.78 -6.13 -0.74
C TYR A 26 -28.71 -5.22 -1.37
N LEU A 27 -28.39 -5.41 -2.64
CA LEU A 27 -27.49 -4.51 -3.38
C LEU A 27 -28.01 -3.07 -3.42
N ARG A 28 -29.32 -2.86 -3.58
CA ARG A 28 -29.93 -1.53 -3.56
C ARG A 28 -29.82 -0.88 -2.19
N GLU A 29 -29.99 -1.64 -1.12
CA GLU A 29 -29.86 -1.14 0.27
C GLU A 29 -28.42 -0.75 0.59
N LEU A 30 -27.46 -1.63 0.31
CA LEU A 30 -26.02 -1.35 0.45
C LEU A 30 -25.55 -0.23 -0.47
N GLY A 31 -26.07 -0.19 -1.70
CA GLY A 31 -25.77 0.82 -2.70
C GLY A 31 -26.23 2.21 -2.29
N LYS A 32 -27.38 2.33 -1.59
CA LYS A 32 -27.83 3.61 -1.01
C LYS A 32 -26.85 4.12 0.05
N ILE A 33 -26.47 3.26 0.99
CA ILE A 33 -25.49 3.60 2.04
C ILE A 33 -24.17 4.04 1.40
N TYR A 34 -23.66 3.28 0.44
CA TYR A 34 -22.43 3.63 -0.28
C TYR A 34 -22.57 4.94 -1.06
N ALA A 35 -23.72 5.20 -1.68
CA ALA A 35 -23.97 6.43 -2.41
C ALA A 35 -24.00 7.66 -1.50
N GLU A 36 -24.58 7.54 -0.30
CA GLU A 36 -24.57 8.58 0.74
C GLU A 36 -23.15 8.83 1.25
N ILE A 37 -22.38 7.77 1.55
CA ILE A 37 -20.96 7.89 1.93
C ILE A 37 -20.17 8.60 0.84
N LYS A 38 -20.32 8.18 -0.43
CA LYS A 38 -19.64 8.80 -1.55
C LYS A 38 -20.08 10.26 -1.75
N LYS A 39 -21.32 10.62 -1.42
CA LYS A 39 -21.81 12.01 -1.48
C LYS A 39 -21.17 12.85 -0.37
N ALA A 40 -21.08 12.33 0.85
CA ALA A 40 -20.38 12.98 1.95
C ALA A 40 -18.89 13.17 1.65
N GLN A 41 -18.23 12.16 1.07
CA GLN A 41 -16.84 12.27 0.60
C GLN A 41 -16.68 13.38 -0.44
N ARG A 42 -17.59 13.47 -1.43
CA ARG A 42 -17.55 14.53 -2.44
C ARG A 42 -17.76 15.92 -1.85
N GLU A 43 -18.61 16.07 -0.84
CA GLU A 43 -18.81 17.35 -0.18
C GLU A 43 -17.59 17.74 0.66
N PHE A 44 -17.00 16.78 1.37
CA PHE A 44 -15.75 16.98 2.10
C PHE A 44 -14.60 17.36 1.17
N GLU A 45 -14.46 16.66 0.05
CA GLU A 45 -13.51 17.02 -1.01
C GLU A 45 -13.82 18.40 -1.58
N ARG A 46 -15.09 18.79 -1.75
CA ARG A 46 -15.45 20.13 -2.23
C ARG A 46 -15.09 21.20 -1.22
N GLU A 47 -15.33 21.01 0.07
CA GLU A 47 -14.95 21.97 1.10
C GLU A 47 -13.42 22.09 1.21
N LEU A 48 -12.70 20.96 1.20
CA LEU A 48 -11.25 20.95 1.17
C LEU A 48 -10.70 21.56 -0.12
N ASN A 49 -11.26 21.22 -1.27
CA ASN A 49 -10.86 21.79 -2.55
C ASN A 49 -11.30 23.24 -2.69
N GLN A 50 -12.35 23.72 -2.04
CA GLN A 50 -12.73 25.13 -2.08
C GLN A 50 -11.83 25.97 -1.17
N GLN A 51 -11.47 25.46 0.02
CA GLN A 51 -10.45 26.07 0.86
C GLN A 51 -9.09 26.04 0.15
N GLN A 52 -8.76 24.89 -0.45
CA GLN A 52 -7.56 24.75 -1.25
C GLN A 52 -7.62 25.65 -2.48
N ASN A 53 -8.71 25.75 -3.25
CA ASN A 53 -8.83 26.54 -4.49
C ASN A 53 -8.99 28.05 -4.26
N ALA A 54 -9.60 28.45 -3.14
CA ALA A 54 -9.51 29.83 -2.64
C ALA A 54 -8.07 30.21 -2.27
N LEU A 55 -7.25 29.23 -1.87
CA LEU A 55 -5.80 29.39 -1.69
C LEU A 55 -5.00 29.05 -2.98
N VAL A 56 -5.60 28.34 -3.96
CA VAL A 56 -5.03 27.76 -5.20
C VAL A 56 -5.42 28.53 -6.46
N SER A 57 -5.73 29.81 -6.27
CA SER A 57 -5.12 30.81 -7.16
C SER A 57 -3.59 30.88 -6.99
N LYS A 58 -3.02 30.12 -6.02
CA LYS A 58 -1.58 29.89 -5.83
C LYS A 58 -1.30 28.39 -5.60
N PRO A 59 -0.48 27.72 -6.43
CA PRO A 59 -0.28 26.26 -6.37
C PRO A 59 -0.04 25.80 -4.93
N VAL A 60 -0.62 24.66 -4.54
CA VAL A 60 -0.50 24.04 -3.21
C VAL A 60 0.97 23.84 -2.89
N ARG A 61 1.61 24.87 -2.30
CA ARG A 61 2.94 24.78 -1.73
C ARG A 61 2.77 24.05 -0.40
N ARG A 62 2.73 22.72 -0.44
CA ARG A 62 3.09 21.97 0.77
C ARG A 62 4.53 22.40 1.09
N PRO A 63 4.79 22.99 2.27
CA PRO A 63 6.16 23.29 2.64
C PRO A 63 6.93 21.96 2.63
N PRO A 64 8.11 21.91 1.99
CA PRO A 64 8.91 20.70 1.97
C PRO A 64 9.15 20.23 3.40
N SER A 65 8.86 18.97 3.67
CA SER A 65 9.11 18.40 4.99
C SER A 65 10.60 18.53 5.35
N ASP A 66 10.91 18.79 6.63
CA ASP A 66 12.29 19.01 7.09
C ASP A 66 13.25 17.89 6.67
N LYS A 67 12.73 16.65 6.58
CA LYS A 67 13.46 15.48 6.09
C LYS A 67 13.90 15.62 4.63
N VAL A 68 13.03 16.13 3.76
CA VAL A 68 13.33 16.35 2.34
C VAL A 68 14.33 17.50 2.18
N LEU A 69 14.21 18.55 3.00
CA LEU A 69 15.17 19.65 3.04
C LEU A 69 16.56 19.21 3.48
N ASP A 70 16.65 18.36 4.50
CA ASP A 70 17.94 17.84 5.00
C ASP A 70 18.62 16.96 3.96
N ILE A 71 17.86 16.12 3.25
CA ILE A 71 18.40 15.28 2.16
C ILE A 71 18.86 16.16 0.99
N ALA A 72 18.04 17.14 0.57
CA ALA A 72 18.41 18.08 -0.49
C ALA A 72 19.67 18.88 -0.14
N ARG A 73 19.77 19.42 1.08
CA ARG A 73 20.94 20.17 1.57
C ARG A 73 22.20 19.30 1.59
N LYS A 74 22.09 18.05 2.07
CA LYS A 74 23.20 17.08 2.04
C LYS A 74 23.63 16.73 0.61
N MET A 75 22.70 16.79 -0.34
CA MET A 75 22.95 16.53 -1.77
C MET A 75 23.35 17.78 -2.56
N GLY A 76 23.48 18.95 -1.92
CA GLY A 76 23.82 20.21 -2.58
C GLY A 76 22.72 20.77 -3.50
N ILE A 77 21.48 20.32 -3.31
CA ILE A 77 20.32 20.76 -4.08
C ILE A 77 19.78 22.06 -3.46
N GLN A 78 19.61 23.09 -4.29
CA GLN A 78 19.02 24.37 -3.89
C GLN A 78 17.61 24.16 -3.29
N THR A 79 17.47 24.46 -2.00
CA THR A 79 16.23 24.27 -1.24
C THR A 79 15.29 25.46 -1.29
N GLU A 80 15.75 26.64 -1.73
CA GLU A 80 14.91 27.83 -1.79
C GLU A 80 13.93 27.77 -2.97
N ASN A 81 12.64 27.98 -2.70
CA ASN A 81 11.55 28.10 -3.67
C ASN A 81 11.09 26.81 -4.39
N LYS A 82 11.63 25.63 -4.06
CA LYS A 82 11.16 24.35 -4.60
C LYS A 82 10.06 23.71 -3.74
N THR A 83 9.10 23.06 -4.37
CA THR A 83 8.07 22.26 -3.67
C THR A 83 8.63 20.89 -3.33
N GLU A 84 8.04 20.22 -2.33
CA GLU A 84 8.43 18.86 -1.91
C GLU A 84 8.55 17.91 -3.09
N ASP A 85 7.57 17.91 -4.01
CA ASP A 85 7.56 17.05 -5.20
C ASP A 85 8.75 17.32 -6.14
N GLN A 86 9.18 18.59 -6.28
CA GLN A 86 10.33 18.97 -7.10
C GLN A 86 11.65 18.61 -6.42
N LEU A 87 11.75 18.79 -5.10
CA LEU A 87 12.91 18.38 -4.32
C LEU A 87 13.08 16.85 -4.36
N LEU A 88 12.00 16.08 -4.20
CA LEU A 88 12.04 14.62 -4.28
C LEU A 88 12.46 14.12 -5.67
N SER A 89 11.93 14.73 -6.74
CA SER A 89 12.33 14.39 -8.11
C SER A 89 13.80 14.73 -8.39
N GLU A 90 14.30 15.85 -7.87
CA GLU A 90 15.69 16.27 -8.03
C GLU A 90 16.66 15.42 -7.19
N ILE A 91 16.27 15.08 -5.95
CA ILE A 91 17.03 14.15 -5.09
C ILE A 91 17.11 12.78 -5.77
N ALA A 92 16.00 12.25 -6.28
CA ALA A 92 15.97 10.97 -6.98
C ALA A 92 16.84 11.02 -8.25
N ALA A 93 16.79 12.11 -9.01
CA ALA A 93 17.64 12.31 -10.18
C ALA A 93 19.13 12.42 -9.81
N ALA A 94 19.47 13.12 -8.73
CA ALA A 94 20.84 13.29 -8.24
C ALA A 94 21.42 12.00 -7.65
N VAL A 95 20.60 11.17 -7.00
CA VAL A 95 20.97 9.82 -6.53
C VAL A 95 21.27 8.93 -7.73
N ASN A 96 20.38 8.91 -8.73
CA ASN A 96 20.54 8.09 -9.92
C ASN A 96 21.74 8.54 -10.79
N SER A 97 22.03 9.86 -10.80
CA SER A 97 23.16 10.43 -11.54
C SER A 97 24.51 10.29 -10.81
N ARG A 98 24.51 10.01 -9.50
CA ARG A 98 25.72 9.73 -8.72
C ARG A 98 26.10 8.25 -8.71
N GLU A 99 25.18 7.36 -9.04
CA GLU A 99 25.45 5.92 -9.14
C GLU A 99 26.32 5.55 -10.35
N THR A 100 26.53 6.46 -11.31
CA THR A 100 27.34 6.20 -12.52
C THR A 100 28.76 6.82 -12.54
N ALA A 101 29.25 7.43 -11.45
CA ALA A 101 30.59 8.03 -11.42
C ALA A 101 31.61 7.32 -10.52
N GLU A 102 31.19 6.44 -9.61
CA GLU A 102 32.12 5.66 -8.75
C GLU A 102 31.58 4.26 -8.45
N ALA A 103 31.55 3.37 -9.46
CA ALA A 103 31.76 1.91 -9.32
C ALA A 103 31.60 1.19 -10.69
N VAL A 104 32.66 1.16 -11.48
CA VAL A 104 32.90 0.05 -12.41
C VAL A 104 34.35 -0.42 -12.24
N GLN A 105 34.52 -1.56 -11.57
CA GLN A 105 35.54 -2.59 -11.84
C GLN A 105 35.13 -3.85 -11.03
N THR A 106 34.35 -4.77 -11.62
CA THR A 106 34.77 -5.95 -12.43
C THR A 106 35.45 -7.07 -11.64
N HIS A 107 34.71 -8.19 -11.50
CA HIS A 107 35.16 -9.53 -11.89
C HIS A 107 34.02 -10.09 -12.75
N GLU A 108 34.17 -10.36 -14.05
CA GLU A 108 35.02 -11.35 -14.72
C GLU A 108 34.63 -12.81 -14.43
N ALA A 109 34.41 -13.57 -15.52
CA ALA A 109 34.03 -14.97 -15.70
C ALA A 109 32.52 -15.30 -15.54
N ALA A 110 31.74 -15.31 -16.63
CA ALA A 110 31.56 -16.42 -17.58
C ALA A 110 30.77 -17.60 -16.97
N GLU A 111 29.47 -17.68 -17.23
CA GLU A 111 28.91 -18.52 -18.31
C GLU A 111 28.85 -20.01 -17.93
N ALA A 112 27.71 -20.43 -17.38
CA ALA A 112 27.14 -21.74 -17.66
C ALA A 112 25.63 -21.66 -17.38
N VAL A 113 24.90 -21.59 -18.48
CA VAL A 113 23.52 -22.03 -18.64
C VAL A 113 23.26 -23.39 -17.97
N HIS A 114 21.98 -23.77 -17.92
CA HIS A 114 21.45 -25.12 -17.65
C HIS A 114 21.11 -25.33 -16.17
N SER A 115 19.95 -25.81 -15.74
CA SER A 115 18.66 -26.17 -16.32
C SER A 115 17.88 -26.75 -15.13
N LEU A 116 16.56 -26.61 -15.17
CA LEU A 116 15.60 -27.67 -14.83
C LEU A 116 15.83 -28.50 -13.55
N GLU A 117 14.97 -28.30 -12.55
CA GLU A 117 14.29 -29.36 -11.78
C GLU A 117 13.20 -28.63 -10.94
N THR A 118 11.93 -28.54 -11.34
CA THR A 118 10.84 -29.54 -11.39
C THR A 118 10.87 -30.57 -10.26
N ALA A 119 9.73 -30.72 -9.56
CA ALA A 119 9.48 -31.62 -8.42
C ALA A 119 9.88 -30.99 -7.07
N ALA A 120 9.10 -31.05 -5.99
CA ALA A 120 7.95 -31.86 -5.59
C ALA A 120 7.21 -31.03 -4.51
N THR A 121 5.89 -30.88 -4.56
CA THR A 121 4.89 -31.83 -4.03
C THR A 121 5.00 -32.07 -2.53
N ALA A 122 3.89 -31.75 -1.83
CA ALA A 122 3.39 -32.34 -0.57
C ALA A 122 4.19 -32.03 0.72
N THR A 123 3.64 -31.85 1.92
CA THR A 123 2.29 -31.91 2.53
C THR A 123 2.48 -31.57 4.04
N PRO A 124 1.44 -31.18 4.79
CA PRO A 124 1.49 -30.42 6.06
C PRO A 124 1.35 -31.30 7.31
N GLN A 125 1.86 -30.87 8.48
CA GLN A 125 1.46 -31.29 9.85
C GLN A 125 1.93 -30.16 10.81
N HIS A 126 1.16 -29.40 11.58
CA HIS A 126 0.05 -29.66 12.52
C HIS A 126 0.31 -30.79 13.51
N ALA A 127 0.97 -30.46 14.64
CA ALA A 127 0.79 -31.12 15.93
C ALA A 127 1.42 -30.29 17.08
N LEU A 128 0.57 -29.78 17.98
CA LEU A 128 0.84 -29.64 19.43
C LEU A 128 1.00 -31.07 20.03
N PRO A 129 1.54 -31.34 21.25
CA PRO A 129 1.56 -30.50 22.46
C PRO A 129 2.82 -30.64 23.37
N ALA A 130 2.86 -29.87 24.47
CA ALA A 130 3.49 -30.14 25.79
C ALA A 130 3.80 -28.77 26.43
N GLU A 131 2.96 -28.26 27.32
CA GLU A 131 2.87 -28.58 28.76
C GLU A 131 4.14 -28.21 29.55
N ASN A 132 3.93 -27.28 30.49
CA ASN A 132 4.67 -27.04 31.73
C ASN A 132 6.03 -26.32 31.68
N SER A 133 6.03 -25.04 32.07
CA SER A 133 7.10 -24.43 32.88
C SER A 133 6.61 -23.12 33.53
N VAL A 134 6.11 -23.25 34.76
CA VAL A 134 6.47 -22.46 35.96
C VAL A 134 6.78 -20.96 35.77
N CYS A 135 5.91 -20.11 36.35
CA CYS A 135 6.28 -18.79 36.90
C CYS A 135 6.18 -18.86 38.44
N PRO A 136 7.21 -18.49 39.22
CA PRO A 136 7.11 -18.43 40.67
C PRO A 136 6.69 -17.03 41.18
N GLN A 137 5.90 -17.09 42.25
CA GLN A 137 5.80 -16.18 43.41
C GLN A 137 5.74 -14.65 43.23
N GLY A 138 4.63 -14.09 43.71
CA GLY A 138 4.49 -12.65 43.98
C GLY A 138 3.37 -12.35 44.98
N ASP A 139 3.39 -13.05 46.12
CA ASP A 139 2.53 -12.84 47.29
C ASP A 139 2.83 -11.48 47.95
N LYS A 140 1.86 -10.56 47.93
CA LYS A 140 1.75 -9.48 48.93
C LYS A 140 0.29 -9.25 49.29
N LYS A 141 -0.03 -9.77 50.47
CA LYS A 141 -1.21 -9.63 51.33
C LYS A 141 -1.76 -8.20 51.45
N ASP A 142 -3.08 -8.13 51.39
CA ASP A 142 -4.01 -7.57 52.38
C ASP A 142 -3.56 -6.34 53.20
N ILE A 143 -4.19 -5.19 52.94
CA ILE A 143 -5.07 -4.40 53.85
C ILE A 143 -5.52 -3.12 53.14
#